data_AF-A0A0B7BWU5-F1
#
_entry.id   AF-A0A0B7BWU5-F1
#
_cell.length_a   1.000
_cell.length_b   1.000
_cell.length_c   1.000
_cell.angle_alpha   90.00
_cell.angle_beta   90.00
_cell.angle_gamma   90.00
#
_symmetry.space_group_name_H-M   'P 1'
#
loop_
_entity.id
_entity.type
_entity.pdbx_description
1 polymer ?
#
loop_
_entity_poly.entity_id
_entity_poly.type
_entity_poly.pdbx_seq_one_letter_code
_entity_poly.pdbx_strand_id
1 'polypeptide(L)'
;SMYNIHTVSEVADPSKICHYIHINNFKHLKTSEIPNLTSSIARTKRTEEFPPPKNRQDAINILGDQTNEQYPIYRTVRPTDLSSTAFTGIVDILQNRIDIYVENPCRPGIVPIIHFNIVEKP
;
A
#
# COMPACT_ATOMS: atom_id res chain seq x y z
N SER A 1 -1.70 29.24 13.42
CA SER A 1 -1.44 28.03 12.61
C SER A 1 -1.12 26.89 13.56
N MET A 2 -1.98 25.89 13.71
CA MET A 2 -1.69 24.70 14.52
C MET A 2 -1.07 23.65 13.61
N TYR A 3 0.24 23.41 13.76
CA TYR A 3 0.90 22.29 13.12
C TYR A 3 0.70 21.04 13.98
N ASN A 4 0.20 19.96 13.40
CA ASN A 4 0.22 18.64 14.04
C ASN A 4 1.50 17.93 13.61
N ILE A 5 2.47 17.87 14.51
CA ILE A 5 3.73 17.14 14.29
C ILE A 5 3.60 15.79 15.00
N HIS A 6 3.54 14.71 14.22
CA HIS A 6 3.68 13.37 14.77
C HIS A 6 5.15 12.94 14.69
N THR A 7 5.79 12.82 15.84
CA THR A 7 7.16 12.31 15.93
C THR A 7 7.12 10.79 16.01
N VAL A 8 7.71 10.13 15.02
CA VAL A 8 7.99 8.69 15.07
C VAL A 8 9.37 8.52 15.72
N SER A 9 9.45 7.77 16.81
CA SER A 9 10.74 7.45 17.42
C SER A 9 11.58 6.63 16.44
N GLU A 10 12.86 6.96 16.32
CA GLU A 10 13.80 6.17 15.55
C GLU A 10 13.83 4.73 16.09
N VAL A 11 13.67 3.76 15.18
CA VAL A 11 13.79 2.34 15.55
C VAL A 11 15.29 2.04 15.64
N ALA A 12 15.84 2.14 16.85
CA ALA A 12 17.27 1.93 17.12
C ALA A 12 17.72 0.45 17.05
N ASP A 13 16.79 -0.49 16.91
CA ASP A 13 17.07 -1.93 16.87
C ASP A 13 17.01 -2.46 15.42
N PRO A 14 18.15 -2.70 14.77
CA PRO A 14 18.21 -3.17 13.38
C PRO A 14 17.71 -4.61 13.20
N SER A 15 17.48 -5.36 14.29
CA SER A 15 16.92 -6.72 14.22
C SER A 15 15.40 -6.73 14.07
N LYS A 16 14.72 -5.59 14.31
CA LYS A 16 13.27 -5.47 14.16
C LYS A 16 12.91 -5.12 12.74
N ILE A 17 12.07 -5.96 12.12
CA ILE A 17 11.49 -5.67 10.81
C ILE A 17 10.59 -4.44 10.93
N CYS A 18 11.01 -3.35 10.30
CA CYS A 18 10.24 -2.12 10.22
C CYS A 18 9.48 -2.10 8.90
N HIS A 19 8.16 -1.91 8.96
CA HIS A 19 7.33 -1.65 7.79
C HIS A 19 6.24 -0.66 8.17
N TYR A 20 5.74 0.07 7.17
CA TYR A 20 4.68 1.05 7.36
C TYR A 20 3.63 0.87 6.28
N ILE A 21 2.39 0.68 6.72
CA ILE A 21 1.21 0.66 5.84
C ILE A 21 0.27 1.76 6.31
N HIS A 22 -0.29 2.47 5.34
CA HIS A 22 -1.24 3.56 5.54
C HIS A 22 -2.34 3.50 4.49
N ILE A 23 -3.56 3.80 4.93
CA ILE A 23 -4.77 3.79 4.10
C ILE A 23 -5.48 5.14 4.29
N ASN A 24 -6.67 5.33 3.75
CA ASN A 24 -7.41 6.60 3.78
C ASN A 24 -8.08 6.86 5.14
N ASN A 25 -7.35 6.65 6.24
CA ASN A 25 -7.75 7.02 7.59
C ASN A 25 -6.59 7.65 8.38
N PHE A 26 -6.89 8.54 9.32
CA PHE A 26 -5.88 9.13 10.19
C PHE A 26 -5.30 8.08 11.13
N LYS A 27 -3.98 7.87 11.05
CA LYS A 27 -3.25 6.98 11.98
C LYS A 27 -2.73 7.70 13.23
N HIS A 28 -2.42 8.99 13.09
CA HIS A 28 -1.66 9.74 14.10
C HIS A 28 -2.32 11.04 14.55
N LEU A 29 -3.37 11.49 13.86
CA LEU A 29 -4.11 12.70 14.23
C LEU A 29 -5.21 12.35 15.23
N LYS A 30 -5.26 13.09 16.35
CA LYS A 30 -6.29 12.95 17.38
C LYS A 30 -7.45 13.91 17.11
N THR A 31 -8.05 13.81 15.94
CA THR A 31 -9.20 14.64 15.54
C THR A 31 -10.28 13.78 14.92
N SER A 32 -11.52 14.26 14.91
CA SER A 32 -12.62 13.60 14.23
C SER A 32 -12.31 13.49 12.74
N GLU A 33 -12.48 12.29 12.21
CA GLU A 33 -12.37 12.02 10.78
C GLU A 33 -13.74 12.09 10.11
N ILE A 34 -13.77 12.17 8.77
CA ILE A 34 -15.02 12.18 8.02
C ILE A 34 -15.86 10.92 8.29
N PRO A 35 -17.19 11.02 8.26
CA PRO A 35 -18.05 9.84 8.33
C PRO A 35 -17.81 8.93 7.12
N ASN A 36 -18.10 7.62 7.28
CA ASN A 36 -18.02 6.57 6.24
C ASN A 36 -16.61 6.07 5.84
N LEU A 37 -15.79 5.69 6.83
CA LEU A 37 -14.48 5.06 6.62
C LEU A 37 -14.52 3.54 6.43
N THR A 38 -15.69 2.95 6.15
CA THR A 38 -15.88 1.48 6.12
C THR A 38 -14.85 0.78 5.24
N SER A 39 -14.58 1.33 4.04
CA SER A 39 -13.58 0.76 3.12
C SER A 39 -12.15 0.92 3.63
N SER A 40 -11.84 2.01 4.34
CA SER A 40 -10.50 2.22 4.93
C SER A 40 -10.29 1.26 6.10
N ILE A 41 -11.27 1.14 7.00
CA ILE A 41 -11.22 0.23 8.15
C ILE A 41 -11.06 -1.22 7.67
N ALA A 42 -11.86 -1.65 6.68
CA ALA A 42 -11.79 -3.01 6.15
C ALA A 42 -10.42 -3.32 5.52
N ARG A 43 -9.85 -2.40 4.74
CA ARG A 43 -8.52 -2.57 4.16
C ARG A 43 -7.42 -2.52 5.21
N THR A 44 -7.55 -1.69 6.24
CA THR A 44 -6.56 -1.61 7.33
C THR A 44 -6.50 -2.93 8.07
N LYS A 45 -7.66 -3.46 8.46
CA LYS A 45 -7.76 -4.79 9.06
C LYS A 45 -7.13 -5.87 8.16
N ARG A 46 -7.43 -5.84 6.85
CA ARG A 46 -6.85 -6.81 5.91
C ARG A 46 -5.32 -6.69 5.82
N THR A 47 -4.76 -5.48 5.85
CA THR A 47 -3.30 -5.30 5.84
C THR A 47 -2.62 -5.81 7.11
N GLU A 48 -3.30 -5.76 8.25
CA GLU A 48 -2.78 -6.28 9.54
C GLU A 48 -2.73 -7.82 9.58
N GLU A 49 -3.44 -8.51 8.68
CA GLU A 49 -3.40 -9.97 8.55
C GLU A 49 -2.15 -10.47 7.80
N PHE A 50 -1.43 -9.59 7.10
CA PHE A 50 -0.20 -9.94 6.39
C PHE A 50 1.01 -9.88 7.32
N PRO A 51 2.00 -10.78 7.14
CA PRO A 51 3.30 -10.58 7.75
C PRO A 51 3.97 -9.32 7.16
N PRO A 52 4.92 -8.72 7.89
CA PRO A 52 5.75 -7.64 7.36
C PRO A 52 6.37 -8.05 6.00
N PRO A 53 6.22 -7.25 4.93
CA PRO A 53 6.75 -7.60 3.62
C PRO A 53 8.28 -7.57 3.65
N LYS A 54 8.91 -8.60 3.09
CA LYS A 54 10.38 -8.77 3.08
C LYS A 54 10.98 -8.61 1.69
N ASN A 55 10.16 -8.73 0.66
CA ASN A 55 10.60 -8.68 -0.72
C ASN A 55 9.49 -8.11 -1.63
N ARG A 56 9.85 -7.91 -2.91
CA ARG A 56 8.95 -7.40 -3.95
C ARG A 56 7.67 -8.24 -4.11
N GLN A 57 7.77 -9.57 -4.02
CA GLN A 57 6.60 -10.44 -4.18
C GLN A 57 5.62 -10.28 -3.03
N ASP A 58 6.11 -10.11 -1.79
CA ASP A 58 5.24 -9.84 -0.63
C ASP A 58 4.46 -8.53 -0.84
N ALA A 59 5.12 -7.49 -1.34
CA ALA A 59 4.46 -6.23 -1.68
C ALA A 59 3.41 -6.40 -2.78
N ILE A 60 3.70 -7.17 -3.83
CA ILE A 60 2.74 -7.51 -4.89
C ILE A 60 1.52 -8.24 -4.30
N ASN A 61 1.73 -9.21 -3.42
CA ASN A 61 0.65 -9.99 -2.82
C ASN A 61 -0.27 -9.10 -1.98
N ILE A 62 0.27 -8.15 -1.21
CA ILE A 62 -0.52 -7.20 -0.42
C ILE A 62 -1.28 -6.25 -1.35
N LEU A 63 -0.58 -5.61 -2.31
CA LEU A 63 -1.16 -4.57 -3.18
C LEU A 63 -2.16 -5.13 -4.19
N GLY A 64 -2.04 -6.41 -4.54
CA GLY A 64 -2.95 -7.15 -5.42
C GLY A 64 -4.06 -7.90 -4.70
N ASP A 65 -4.15 -7.81 -3.36
CA ASP A 65 -5.10 -8.60 -2.57
C ASP A 65 -6.56 -8.25 -2.90
N GLN A 66 -7.34 -9.27 -3.21
CA GLN A 66 -8.79 -9.16 -3.47
C GLN A 66 -9.63 -10.05 -2.56
N THR A 67 -9.07 -10.54 -1.45
CA THR A 67 -9.75 -11.50 -0.56
C THR A 67 -10.99 -10.92 0.09
N ASN A 68 -11.00 -9.62 0.41
CA ASN A 68 -12.21 -8.97 0.91
C ASN A 68 -13.22 -8.73 -0.23
N GLU A 69 -14.39 -9.35 -0.16
CA GLU A 69 -15.41 -9.28 -1.21
C GLU A 69 -16.14 -7.93 -1.31
N GLN A 70 -16.04 -7.06 -0.30
CA GLN A 70 -16.71 -5.76 -0.31
C GLN A 70 -15.72 -4.62 -0.53
N TYR A 71 -14.57 -4.69 0.13
CA TYR A 71 -13.56 -3.62 0.18
C TYR A 71 -12.15 -4.21 0.08
N PRO A 72 -11.76 -4.79 -1.07
CA PRO A 72 -10.42 -5.33 -1.28
C PRO A 72 -9.34 -4.23 -1.28
N ILE A 73 -8.08 -4.62 -1.05
CA ILE A 73 -6.94 -3.69 -1.19
C ILE A 73 -6.79 -3.29 -2.66
N TYR A 74 -6.77 -4.27 -3.58
CA TYR A 74 -6.86 -4.01 -5.01
C TYR A 74 -8.32 -3.82 -5.43
N ARG A 75 -8.70 -2.54 -5.57
CA ARG A 75 -10.08 -2.11 -5.75
C ARG A 75 -10.57 -2.40 -7.16
N THR A 76 -11.78 -2.93 -7.21
CA THR A 76 -12.58 -3.17 -8.42
C THR A 76 -13.99 -2.71 -8.11
N VAL A 77 -14.72 -2.26 -9.14
CA VAL A 77 -16.09 -1.76 -8.97
C VAL A 77 -16.96 -2.86 -8.35
N ARG A 78 -17.60 -2.54 -7.23
CA ARG A 78 -18.49 -3.41 -6.45
C ARG A 78 -19.74 -2.63 -6.03
N PRO A 79 -20.85 -3.30 -5.67
CA PRO A 79 -22.04 -2.63 -5.15
C PRO A 79 -21.77 -1.73 -3.93
N THR A 80 -20.75 -2.09 -3.13
CA THR A 80 -20.32 -1.37 -1.92
C THR A 80 -19.28 -0.27 -2.17
N ASP A 81 -18.58 -0.30 -3.30
CA ASP A 81 -17.51 0.65 -3.64
C ASP A 81 -17.39 0.79 -5.16
N LEU A 82 -17.76 1.96 -5.69
CA LEU A 82 -17.71 2.24 -7.14
C LEU A 82 -16.31 2.63 -7.64
N SER A 83 -15.30 2.58 -6.78
CA SER A 83 -13.94 2.96 -7.16
C SER A 83 -13.11 1.76 -7.61
N SER A 84 -12.05 2.05 -8.36
CA SER A 84 -11.09 1.06 -8.85
C SER A 84 -9.65 1.51 -8.59
N THR A 85 -8.74 0.55 -8.46
CA THR A 85 -7.30 0.85 -8.46
C THR A 85 -6.89 1.20 -9.88
N ALA A 86 -6.46 2.43 -10.12
CA ALA A 86 -6.05 2.89 -11.45
C ALA A 86 -4.70 2.30 -11.89
N PHE A 87 -3.74 2.20 -10.96
CA PHE A 87 -2.45 1.55 -11.17
C PHE A 87 -1.84 1.14 -9.82
N THR A 88 -0.84 0.26 -9.87
CA THR A 88 0.05 -0.07 -8.75
C THR A 88 1.47 0.35 -9.11
N GLY A 89 2.12 1.10 -8.21
CA GLY A 89 3.54 1.44 -8.33
C GLY A 89 4.37 0.68 -7.30
N ILE A 90 5.52 0.13 -7.72
CA ILE A 90 6.51 -0.47 -6.82
C ILE A 90 7.85 0.22 -7.05
N VAL A 91 8.43 0.74 -5.97
CA VAL A 91 9.75 1.36 -5.97
C VAL A 91 10.72 0.42 -5.25
N ASP A 92 11.66 -0.14 -6.00
CA ASP A 92 12.73 -0.98 -5.48
C ASP A 92 14.06 -0.19 -5.54
N ILE A 93 14.40 0.43 -4.42
CA ILE A 93 15.58 1.29 -4.30
C ILE A 93 16.87 0.47 -4.46
N LEU A 94 16.89 -0.76 -3.94
CA LEU A 94 18.08 -1.63 -4.01
C LEU A 94 18.39 -2.05 -5.45
N GLN A 95 17.34 -2.18 -6.27
CA GLN A 95 17.48 -2.50 -7.69
C GLN A 95 17.53 -1.26 -8.60
N ASN A 96 17.51 -0.04 -8.04
CA ASN A 96 17.39 1.21 -8.79
C ASN A 96 16.22 1.16 -9.80
N ARG A 97 15.03 0.73 -9.36
CA ARG A 97 13.93 0.37 -10.27
C ARG A 97 12.57 0.85 -9.78
N ILE A 98 11.76 1.39 -10.71
CA ILE A 98 10.34 1.68 -10.51
C ILE A 98 9.54 0.86 -11.52
N ASP A 99 8.54 0.13 -11.04
CA ASP A 99 7.60 -0.66 -11.84
C ASP A 99 6.19 -0.08 -11.72
N ILE A 100 5.50 0.12 -12.85
CA ILE A 100 4.09 0.55 -12.90
C ILE A 100 3.22 -0.54 -13.54
N TYR A 101 2.16 -0.94 -12.85
CA TYR A 101 1.16 -1.92 -13.30
C TYR A 101 -0.19 -1.24 -13.47
N VAL A 102 -0.88 -1.47 -14.58
CA VAL A 102 -2.27 -1.01 -14.79
C VAL A 102 -3.31 -2.11 -14.55
N GLU A 103 -2.84 -3.33 -14.33
CA GLU A 103 -3.64 -4.49 -13.93
C GLU A 103 -3.27 -4.93 -12.51
N ASN A 104 -4.02 -5.89 -11.97
CA ASN A 104 -3.71 -6.44 -10.66
C ASN A 104 -2.36 -7.17 -10.71
N PRO A 105 -1.33 -6.69 -9.99
CA PRO A 105 0.03 -7.23 -10.08
C PRO A 105 0.13 -8.67 -9.54
N CYS A 106 -0.85 -9.14 -8.78
CA CYS A 106 -0.88 -10.50 -8.23
C CYS A 106 -1.45 -11.53 -9.22
N ARG A 107 -2.01 -11.11 -10.36
CA ARG A 107 -2.53 -12.05 -11.36
C ARG A 107 -1.39 -12.77 -12.09
N PRO A 108 -1.54 -14.08 -12.40
CA PRO A 108 -0.54 -14.81 -13.16
C PRO A 108 -0.23 -14.15 -14.51
N GLY A 109 1.06 -14.02 -14.84
CA GLY A 109 1.52 -13.49 -16.12
C GLY A 109 1.48 -11.97 -16.26
N ILE A 110 1.02 -11.22 -15.25
CA ILE A 110 1.06 -9.76 -15.27
C ILE A 110 2.49 -9.25 -15.08
N VAL A 111 2.89 -8.34 -15.96
CA VAL A 111 4.17 -7.63 -15.93
C VAL A 111 3.92 -6.11 -15.88
N PRO A 112 4.86 -5.30 -15.38
CA PRO A 112 4.70 -3.85 -15.39
C PRO A 112 4.66 -3.34 -16.83
N ILE A 113 3.79 -2.36 -17.09
CA ILE A 113 3.68 -1.72 -18.42
C ILE A 113 4.84 -0.77 -18.70
N ILE A 114 5.42 -0.20 -17.63
CA ILE A 114 6.51 0.75 -17.68
C ILE A 114 7.46 0.38 -16.54
N HIS A 115 8.76 0.35 -16.86
CA HIS A 115 9.82 0.33 -15.87
C HIS A 115 10.87 1.40 -16.20
N PHE A 116 11.38 2.08 -15.18
CA PHE A 116 12.49 3.02 -15.33
C PHE A 116 13.38 3.01 -14.09
N ASN A 117 14.59 3.52 -14.26
CA ASN A 117 15.55 3.62 -13.17
C ASN A 117 15.25 4.86 -12.31
N ILE A 118 15.46 4.77 -11.00
CA ILE A 118 15.29 5.89 -10.07
C ILE A 118 16.34 6.97 -10.36
N VAL A 119 17.58 6.52 -10.54
CA VAL A 119 18.71 7.35 -10.98
C VAL A 119 19.27 6.79 -12.28
N GLU A 120 19.65 7.67 -13.19
CA GLU A 120 20.40 7.26 -14.37
C GLU A 120 21.73 6.66 -13.94
N LYS A 121 22.08 5.49 -14.48
CA LYS A 121 23.43 4.95 -14.29
C LYS A 121 24.37 5.81 -15.14
N PRO A 122 25.49 6.30 -14.58
CA PRO A 122 26.47 7.06 -15.33
C PRO A 122 27.05 6.27 -16.50
#